data_AF-A0A3S3MBT8-F1
#
_entry.id   AF-A0A3S3MBT8-F1
#
_cell.length_a   1.000
_cell.length_b   1.000
_cell.length_c   1.000
_cell.angle_alpha   90.00
_cell.angle_beta   90.00
_cell.angle_gamma   90.00
#
_symmetry.space_group_name_H-M   'P 1'
#
loop_
_entity.id
_entity.type
_entity.pdbx_description
1 polymer ?
#
loop_
_entity_poly.entity_id
_entity_poly.type
_entity_poly.pdbx_seq_one_letter_code
_entity_poly.pdbx_strand_id
1 'polypeptide(L)'
;MGNFLELLQVIANQNEATKKVILENAPENLKLTSPKIQKDIVNAASMETTQAIISELGDAPFALLVDESRDISMKVQMAVVLRYVDERGYVIERFLLVEYVTNTTV
;
A
#
# COMPACT_ATOMS: atom_id res chain seq x y z
N MET A 1 14.02 -6.61 1.75
CA MET A 1 13.06 -7.05 0.72
C MET A 1 11.76 -7.34 1.44
N GLY A 2 10.66 -6.71 1.02
CA GLY A 2 9.32 -7.02 1.55
C GLY A 2 8.75 -8.29 0.92
N ASN A 3 7.52 -8.63 1.27
CA ASN A 3 6.81 -9.84 0.82
C ASN A 3 6.26 -9.71 -0.62
N PHE A 4 7.05 -9.12 -1.54
CA PHE A 4 6.61 -8.82 -2.91
C PHE A 4 6.31 -10.10 -3.71
N LEU A 5 7.11 -11.16 -3.52
CA LEU A 5 6.90 -12.42 -4.22
C LEU A 5 5.63 -13.12 -3.74
N GLU A 6 5.37 -13.09 -2.44
CA GLU A 6 4.16 -13.61 -1.82
C GLU A 6 2.93 -12.83 -2.31
N LEU A 7 3.02 -11.49 -2.41
CA LEU A 7 1.97 -10.66 -3.00
C LEU A 7 1.72 -11.05 -4.46
N LEU A 8 2.79 -11.23 -5.24
CA LEU A 8 2.68 -11.66 -6.64
C LEU A 8 1.99 -13.03 -6.76
N GLN A 9 2.29 -13.96 -5.85
CA GLN A 9 1.64 -15.27 -5.79
C GLN A 9 0.15 -15.15 -5.46
N VAL A 10 -0.23 -14.29 -4.51
CA VAL A 10 -1.64 -14.03 -4.20
C VAL A 10 -2.37 -13.49 -5.43
N ILE A 11 -1.78 -12.53 -6.15
CA ILE A 11 -2.34 -11.97 -7.39
C ILE A 11 -2.43 -13.06 -8.49
N ALA A 12 -1.41 -13.91 -8.62
CA ALA A 12 -1.41 -15.04 -9.55
C ALA A 12 -2.60 -15.98 -9.30
N ASN A 13 -2.88 -16.27 -8.03
CA ASN A 13 -3.95 -17.19 -7.64
C ASN A 13 -5.36 -16.60 -7.86
N GLN A 14 -5.49 -15.29 -7.97
CA GLN A 14 -6.77 -14.62 -8.24
C GLN A 14 -7.08 -14.51 -9.75
N ASN A 15 -6.08 -14.60 -10.62
CA ASN A 15 -6.25 -14.41 -12.05
C ASN A 15 -5.40 -15.40 -12.87
N GLU A 16 -6.08 -16.36 -13.50
CA GLU A 16 -5.46 -17.39 -14.35
C GLU A 16 -4.71 -16.82 -15.57
N ALA A 17 -5.10 -15.66 -16.09
CA ALA A 17 -4.35 -15.00 -17.16
C ALA A 17 -3.03 -14.43 -16.63
N THR A 18 -3.06 -13.80 -15.45
CA THR A 18 -1.85 -13.28 -14.79
C THR A 18 -0.89 -14.40 -14.41
N LYS A 19 -1.42 -15.51 -13.86
CA LYS A 19 -0.63 -16.68 -13.45
C LYS A 19 0.25 -17.25 -14.56
N LYS A 20 -0.23 -17.19 -15.82
CA LYS A 20 0.49 -17.71 -17.00
C LYS A 20 1.69 -16.86 -17.43
N VAL A 21 1.87 -15.66 -16.87
CA VAL A 21 2.89 -14.71 -17.35
C VAL A 21 3.79 -14.14 -16.25
N ILE A 22 3.65 -14.59 -14.99
CA ILE A 22 4.45 -14.12 -13.86
C ILE A 22 5.21 -15.27 -13.16
N LEU A 23 6.15 -14.92 -12.28
CA LEU A 23 6.97 -15.87 -11.51
C LEU A 23 7.72 -16.85 -12.43
N GLU A 24 7.52 -18.15 -12.26
CA GLU A 24 8.15 -19.22 -13.03
C GLU A 24 7.65 -19.26 -14.49
N ASN A 25 6.47 -18.68 -14.77
CA ASN A 25 5.90 -18.61 -16.11
C ASN A 25 6.26 -17.31 -16.86
N ALA A 26 7.05 -16.42 -16.24
CA ALA A 26 7.46 -15.19 -16.88
C ALA A 26 8.44 -15.46 -18.05
N PRO A 27 8.27 -14.80 -19.20
CA PRO A 27 9.16 -15.00 -20.34
C PRO A 27 10.57 -14.44 -20.03
N GLU A 28 11.59 -15.26 -20.24
CA GLU A 28 13.00 -14.87 -20.13
C GLU A 28 13.34 -14.12 -18.82
N ASN A 29 13.63 -12.82 -18.93
CA ASN A 29 14.09 -11.94 -17.85
C ASN A 29 12.95 -11.10 -17.23
N LEU A 30 11.70 -11.28 -17.67
CA LEU A 30 10.52 -10.53 -17.19
C LEU A 30 10.01 -10.99 -15.82
N LYS A 31 10.88 -11.53 -14.96
CA LYS A 31 10.48 -12.10 -13.66
C LYS A 31 10.08 -11.05 -12.62
N LEU A 32 10.29 -9.76 -12.92
CA LEU A 32 10.02 -8.61 -12.03
C LEU A 32 10.69 -8.74 -10.64
N THR A 33 11.75 -9.54 -10.54
CA THR A 33 12.40 -9.88 -9.26
C THR A 33 13.55 -8.94 -8.88
N SER A 34 13.98 -8.07 -9.78
CA SER A 34 15.03 -7.09 -9.48
C SER A 34 14.56 -6.10 -8.40
N PRO A 35 15.38 -5.81 -7.37
CA PRO A 35 15.01 -4.86 -6.31
C PRO A 35 14.56 -3.49 -6.83
N LYS A 36 15.19 -3.00 -7.91
CA LYS A 36 14.83 -1.73 -8.54
C LYS A 36 13.41 -1.78 -9.14
N ILE A 37 13.14 -2.83 -9.91
CA ILE A 37 11.82 -3.02 -10.56
C ILE A 37 10.73 -3.17 -9.51
N GLN A 38 10.96 -3.97 -8.47
CA GLN A 38 10.01 -4.13 -7.36
C GLN A 38 9.70 -2.82 -6.67
N LYS A 39 10.72 -1.99 -6.41
CA LYS A 39 10.54 -0.68 -5.81
C LYS A 39 9.72 0.26 -6.70
N ASP A 40 10.00 0.27 -8.00
CA ASP A 40 9.27 1.11 -8.95
C ASP A 40 7.79 0.70 -9.03
N ILE A 41 7.49 -0.61 -9.05
CA ILE A 41 6.12 -1.15 -9.03
C ILE A 41 5.40 -0.76 -7.74
N VAL A 42 6.03 -0.95 -6.57
CA VAL A 42 5.44 -0.62 -5.27
C VAL A 42 5.15 0.88 -5.17
N ASN A 43 6.07 1.72 -5.65
CA ASN A 43 5.87 3.17 -5.67
C ASN A 43 4.72 3.58 -6.59
N ALA A 44 4.64 3.02 -7.80
CA ALA A 44 3.55 3.27 -8.72
C ALA A 44 2.20 2.85 -8.12
N ALA A 45 2.12 1.64 -7.55
CA ALA A 45 0.90 1.14 -6.92
C ALA A 45 0.47 2.02 -5.73
N SER A 46 1.40 2.46 -4.89
CA SER A 46 1.13 3.37 -3.77
C SER A 46 0.60 4.72 -4.27
N MET A 47 1.20 5.28 -5.32
CA MET A 47 0.78 6.55 -5.91
C MET A 47 -0.63 6.46 -6.50
N GLU A 48 -0.90 5.44 -7.34
CA GLU A 48 -2.22 5.22 -7.93
C GLU A 48 -3.30 4.99 -6.86
N THR A 49 -2.99 4.20 -5.83
CA THR A 49 -3.92 3.96 -4.70
C THR A 49 -4.22 5.27 -3.96
N THR A 50 -3.21 6.08 -3.69
CA THR A 50 -3.38 7.37 -3.01
C THR A 50 -4.21 8.33 -3.87
N GLN A 51 -3.95 8.40 -5.17
CA GLN A 51 -4.73 9.23 -6.09
C GLN A 51 -6.19 8.78 -6.19
N ALA A 52 -6.45 7.47 -6.19
CA ALA A 52 -7.80 6.93 -6.16
C ALA A 52 -8.54 7.32 -4.88
N ILE A 53 -7.88 7.23 -3.71
CA ILE A 53 -8.45 7.66 -2.42
C ILE A 53 -8.76 9.15 -2.42
N ILE A 54 -7.85 10.00 -2.91
CA ILE A 54 -8.08 11.45 -2.99
C ILE A 54 -9.21 11.78 -3.96
N SER A 55 -9.28 11.10 -5.10
CA SER A 55 -10.36 11.29 -6.08
C SER A 55 -11.71 10.83 -5.55
N GLU A 56 -11.74 9.75 -4.77
CA GLU A 56 -12.94 9.25 -4.08
C GLU A 56 -13.43 10.23 -3.00
N LEU A 57 -12.50 10.85 -2.25
CA LEU A 57 -12.81 11.86 -1.25
C LEU A 57 -13.38 13.14 -1.86
N GLY A 58 -12.81 13.60 -2.98
CA GLY A 58 -13.15 14.90 -3.57
C GLY A 58 -12.90 16.06 -2.60
N ASP A 59 -13.89 16.95 -2.47
CA ASP A 59 -13.87 18.10 -1.55
C ASP A 59 -14.55 17.81 -0.21
N ALA A 60 -14.85 16.55 0.11
CA ALA A 60 -15.55 16.20 1.33
C ALA A 60 -14.71 16.52 2.58
N PRO A 61 -15.33 17.01 3.67
CA PRO A 61 -14.63 17.16 4.93
C PRO A 61 -14.18 15.79 5.45
N PHE A 62 -12.96 15.74 5.96
CA PHE A 62 -12.36 14.50 6.46
C PHE A 62 -11.66 14.71 7.80
N ALA A 63 -11.43 13.59 8.49
CA ALA A 63 -10.56 13.50 9.64
C ALA A 63 -9.35 12.63 9.31
N LEU A 64 -8.20 12.99 9.89
CA LEU A 64 -7.01 12.14 9.90
C LEU A 64 -6.96 11.40 11.22
N LEU A 65 -7.03 10.07 11.17
CA LEU A 65 -6.81 9.21 12.32
C LEU A 65 -5.36 8.76 12.28
N VAL A 66 -4.69 8.90 13.41
CA VAL A 66 -3.28 8.57 13.53
C VAL A 66 -3.11 7.71 14.76
N ASP A 67 -2.62 6.48 14.58
CA ASP A 67 -2.38 5.54 15.66
C ASP A 67 -0.89 5.27 15.82
N GLU A 68 -0.40 5.41 17.05
CA GLU A 68 1.00 5.16 17.39
C GLU A 68 1.16 3.75 17.96
N SER A 69 2.03 2.95 17.36
CA SER A 69 2.40 1.64 17.89
C SER A 69 3.92 1.50 17.92
N ARG A 70 4.41 0.66 18.85
CA ARG A 70 5.85 0.38 18.97
C ARG A 70 6.12 -1.03 18.47
N ASP A 71 7.12 -1.17 17.62
CA ASP A 71 7.57 -2.49 17.18
C ASP A 71 8.47 -3.16 18.22
N ILE A 72 8.85 -4.42 17.97
CA ILE A 72 9.75 -5.20 18.83
C ILE A 72 11.13 -4.56 19.02
N SER A 73 11.52 -3.62 18.15
CA SER A 73 12.78 -2.88 18.22
C SER A 73 12.64 -1.52 18.93
N MET A 74 11.49 -1.31 19.60
CA MET A 74 11.11 -0.06 20.28
C MET A 74 11.02 1.15 19.34
N LYS A 75 10.95 0.92 18.03
CA LYS A 75 10.71 2.01 17.08
C LYS A 75 9.23 2.33 17.05
N VAL A 76 8.94 3.61 17.08
CA VAL A 76 7.59 4.13 16.96
C VAL A 76 7.21 4.18 15.48
N GLN A 77 6.12 3.52 15.14
CA GLN A 77 5.48 3.60 13.84
C GLN A 77 4.08 4.21 14.00
N MET A 78 3.69 5.04 13.04
CA MET A 78 2.40 5.71 13.02
C MET A 78 1.59 5.25 11.81
N ALA A 79 0.43 4.63 12.05
CA ALA A 79 -0.53 4.32 11.00
C ALA A 79 -1.43 5.54 10.77
N VAL A 80 -1.55 5.96 9.51
CA VAL A 80 -2.36 7.11 9.11
C VAL A 80 -3.56 6.63 8.28
N VAL A 81 -4.75 6.99 8.74
CA VAL A 81 -6.03 6.62 8.12
C VAL A 81 -6.85 7.88 7.86
N LEU A 82 -7.39 7.99 6.65
CA LEU A 82 -8.37 9.00 6.27
C LEU A 82 -9.77 8.50 6.64
N ARG A 83 -10.56 9.30 7.36
CA ARG A 83 -11.98 9.02 7.66
C ARG A 83 -12.86 10.15 7.13
N TYR A 84 -13.88 9.82 6.35
CA TYR A 84 -14.85 10.77 5.82
C TYR A 84 -16.25 10.14 5.71
N VAL A 85 -17.25 10.94 5.38
CA VAL A 85 -18.61 10.47 5.10
C VAL A 85 -18.86 10.58 3.60
N ASP A 86 -19.24 9.49 2.95
CA ASP A 86 -19.55 9.49 1.52
C ASP A 86 -20.90 10.16 1.21
N GLU A 87 -21.19 10.36 -0.08
CA GLU A 87 -22.44 10.95 -0.55
C GLU A 87 -23.70 10.18 -0.11
N ARG A 88 -23.55 8.91 0.28
CA ARG A 88 -24.62 8.04 0.74
C ARG A 88 -24.79 8.08 2.27
N GLY A 89 -23.95 8.84 2.97
CA GLY A 89 -23.98 8.99 4.42
C GLY A 89 -23.22 7.89 5.17
N TYR A 90 -22.42 7.06 4.50
CA TYR A 90 -21.61 6.03 5.15
C TYR A 90 -20.26 6.58 5.59
N VAL A 91 -19.82 6.14 6.77
CA VAL A 91 -18.46 6.40 7.24
C VAL A 91 -17.51 5.52 6.45
N ILE A 92 -16.59 6.15 5.72
CA ILE A 92 -15.53 5.50 4.96
C ILE A 92 -14.19 5.73 5.65
N GLU A 93 -13.39 4.67 5.73
CA GLU A 93 -12.02 4.71 6.20
C GLU A 93 -11.07 4.18 5.12
N ARG A 94 -10.02 4.95 4.84
CA ARG A 94 -8.99 4.62 3.84
C ARG A 94 -7.64 4.70 4.52
N PHE A 95 -6.96 3.57 4.61
CA PHE A 95 -5.58 3.52 5.07
C PHE A 95 -4.68 4.21 4.03
N LEU A 96 -3.84 5.14 4.49
CA LEU A 96 -2.92 5.88 3.63
C LEU A 96 -1.52 5.28 3.69
N LEU A 97 -0.94 5.22 4.89
CA LEU A 97 0.44 4.77 5.08
C LEU A 97 0.77 4.40 6.53
N VAL A 98 1.89 3.71 6.70
CA VAL A 98 2.62 3.61 7.98
C VAL A 98 3.91 4.40 7.82
N GLU A 99 4.16 5.36 8.70
CA GLU A 99 5.40 6.13 8.75
C GLU A 99 6.20 5.77 10.01
N TYR A 100 7.53 5.73 9.89
CA TYR A 100 8.40 5.61 11.06
C TYR A 100 8.69 6.99 11.64
N VAL A 101 8.48 7.16 12.94
CA VAL A 101 8.87 8.40 13.62
C VAL A 101 10.38 8.38 13.83
N THR A 102 11.10 9.23 13.09
CA THR A 102 12.51 9.47 13.39
C THR A 102 12.58 10.27 14.70
N ASN A 103 13.17 9.68 15.75
CA ASN A 103 13.41 10.27 17.08
C ASN A 103 13.15 11.78 17.14
N THR A 104 12.04 12.18 17.73
CA THR A 104 11.94 13.52 18.30
C THR A 104 12.81 13.50 19.54
N THR A 105 14.00 14.10 19.46
CA THR A 105 14.80 14.42 20.64
C THR A 105 13.91 15.22 21.59
N VAL A 106 13.59 14.64 22.73
CA VAL A 106 12.92 15.34 23.84
C VAL A 106 13.97 16.12 24.62
#